data_AF-A0A831UGT2-F1
#
_entry.id   AF-A0A831UGT2-F1
#
_cell.length_a   1.000
_cell.length_b   1.000
_cell.length_c   1.000
_cell.angle_alpha   90.00
_cell.angle_beta   90.00
_cell.angle_gamma   90.00
#
_symmetry.space_group_name_H-M   'P 1'
#
loop_
_entity.id
_entity.type
_entity.pdbx_description
1 polymer ?
#
loop_
_entity_poly.entity_id
_entity_poly.type
_entity_poly.pdbx_seq_one_letter_code
_entity_poly.pdbx_strand_id
1 'polypeptide(L)'
;MMRYAATVMKVVVTMLMLLAAGCGGGGGGTGNNSGTLAISVTSPTIATPTGTITATYTDSLGRNPQGLEISFSTDRPDIVALDDTKESVGSNGEAMVTFRTITPATDTSVKLVVRTGDLEAFQYITVSGGGVITPPPVGTTPNSISFDSASPTSITLKGTGGAGRVETSIVSFIVKDTAGLPLSGQIVDFSLNTTVGGLNITPTSATSDSAGVVKTIVNAGVVSTPVRVTATVRGTSITTQSDQLTVTTGIPDQDSISVSAGNLNSESYNHDGVVVPITVMLSDHFNNPVPNGTVVNFTTNAGQIVGSGITNNGAVTVNWVSSAPRISLPSPKAGRFVILAYAVGEESFTDLNGNGVADAGEFVDSTEAFRDDNYNAVRDLAEPFIDFDGDGVFNTGDGKFNGLLQGAAFLGVPRTTHVFKNIELVMSTDAANITASPASLAGPGNVTVTFRDLNGNTMAAGSTVVVEGPGFGTLSGITSYTVPQNIGFGQSITFGLAAGSSPTPRTGNIKITVTSNPGGLQTILLVPVTGNF
;
A
#
# COMPACT_ATOMS: atom_id res chain seq x y z
N MET A 1 6.69 10.05 77.63
CA MET A 1 5.53 9.78 76.74
C MET A 1 5.86 10.29 75.35
N MET A 2 5.43 9.56 74.32
CA MET A 2 5.53 9.79 72.87
C MET A 2 6.81 9.39 72.12
N ARG A 3 6.58 8.54 71.11
CA ARG A 3 7.47 7.86 70.15
C ARG A 3 7.36 8.51 68.76
N TYR A 4 8.16 7.98 67.82
CA TYR A 4 8.17 8.05 66.34
C TYR A 4 9.18 9.04 65.75
N ALA A 5 9.86 8.79 64.62
CA ALA A 5 10.25 7.62 63.83
C ALA A 5 11.08 8.22 62.68
N ALA A 6 12.23 7.64 62.33
CA ALA A 6 13.10 8.17 61.28
C ALA A 6 12.66 7.68 59.89
N THR A 7 12.46 8.62 58.96
CA THR A 7 12.24 8.36 57.53
C THR A 7 13.43 8.87 56.73
N VAL A 8 13.97 7.98 55.89
CA VAL A 8 15.09 8.18 54.96
C VAL A 8 14.66 9.08 53.80
N MET A 9 15.45 10.13 53.51
CA MET A 9 15.21 11.04 52.38
C MET A 9 16.22 10.78 51.26
N LYS A 10 15.71 10.42 50.07
CA LYS A 10 16.46 10.25 48.82
C LYS A 10 17.03 11.59 48.37
N VAL A 11 18.32 11.64 48.04
CA VAL A 11 18.97 12.78 47.40
C VAL A 11 18.95 12.57 45.89
N VAL A 12 18.25 13.45 45.17
CA VAL A 12 18.33 13.59 43.71
C VAL A 12 19.33 14.71 43.44
N VAL A 13 20.43 14.39 42.75
CA VAL A 13 21.41 15.39 42.30
C VAL A 13 21.12 15.72 40.84
N THR A 14 20.63 16.94 40.59
CA THR A 14 20.50 17.52 39.25
C THR A 14 21.74 18.37 38.98
N MET A 15 22.55 18.04 37.97
CA MET A 15 23.77 18.76 37.62
C MET A 15 23.57 19.65 36.39
N LEU A 16 24.02 20.90 36.52
CA LEU A 16 23.86 22.06 35.65
C LEU A 16 24.93 22.05 34.53
N MET A 17 24.53 22.17 33.25
CA MET A 17 25.46 22.38 32.12
C MET A 17 25.92 23.84 32.03
N LEU A 18 27.22 24.05 31.88
CA LEU A 18 27.86 25.35 31.67
C LEU A 18 28.33 25.44 30.20
N LEU A 19 27.77 26.35 29.41
CA LEU A 19 28.24 26.66 28.05
C LEU A 19 29.41 27.66 28.13
N ALA A 20 30.56 27.32 27.54
CA ALA A 20 31.63 28.24 27.23
C ALA A 20 31.75 28.39 25.70
N ALA A 21 31.50 29.59 25.19
CA ALA A 21 31.74 29.95 23.79
C ALA A 21 33.19 30.43 23.62
N GLY A 22 33.96 29.77 22.77
CA GLY A 22 35.30 30.18 22.34
C GLY A 22 35.33 30.44 20.84
N CYS A 23 35.68 31.66 20.46
CA CYS A 23 35.89 32.10 19.07
C CYS A 23 37.38 31.94 18.69
N GLY A 24 37.68 31.47 17.48
CA GLY A 24 39.01 31.48 16.88
C GLY A 24 39.07 30.68 15.57
N GLY A 25 39.41 31.33 14.45
CA GLY A 25 39.33 30.75 13.10
C GLY A 25 40.66 30.27 12.49
N GLY A 26 40.53 29.51 11.38
CA GLY A 26 41.48 29.49 10.25
C GLY A 26 42.29 28.21 9.97
N GLY A 27 41.78 27.35 9.07
CA GLY A 27 42.58 26.65 8.03
C GLY A 27 42.90 25.15 8.18
N GLY A 28 42.41 24.32 7.23
CA GLY A 28 43.02 23.04 6.82
C GLY A 28 42.21 21.78 7.18
N GLY A 29 41.70 21.07 6.16
CA GLY A 29 40.75 19.97 6.30
C GLY A 29 41.22 18.73 7.05
N THR A 30 40.50 18.42 8.12
CA THR A 30 40.03 17.09 8.55
C THR A 30 38.63 17.33 9.11
N GLY A 31 37.67 16.41 8.91
CA GLY A 31 36.27 16.64 9.27
C GLY A 31 36.09 16.96 10.75
N ASN A 32 35.91 18.24 11.08
CA ASN A 32 35.51 18.67 12.42
C ASN A 32 34.07 18.23 12.64
N ASN A 33 33.88 17.16 13.43
CA ASN A 33 32.57 16.80 13.96
C ASN A 33 32.15 17.85 14.99
N SER A 34 31.52 18.94 14.54
CA SER A 34 30.88 19.96 15.39
C SER A 34 29.58 19.48 16.05
N GLY A 35 29.42 18.16 16.23
CA GLY A 35 28.27 17.54 16.87
C GLY A 35 28.37 17.49 18.39
N THR A 36 27.27 17.15 19.05
CA THR A 36 27.22 16.86 20.49
C THR A 36 27.08 15.34 20.69
N LEU A 37 27.93 14.77 21.55
CA LEU A 37 27.87 13.36 21.96
C LEU A 37 27.43 13.28 23.42
N ALA A 38 26.37 12.54 23.69
CA ALA A 38 25.87 12.28 25.04
C ALA A 38 25.84 10.78 25.33
N ILE A 39 25.97 10.42 26.60
CA ILE A 39 25.91 9.05 27.10
C ILE A 39 24.85 8.94 28.20
N SER A 40 24.02 7.90 28.12
CA SER A 40 23.08 7.49 29.15
C SER A 40 23.26 6.01 29.43
N VAL A 41 23.33 5.61 30.71
CA VAL A 41 23.52 4.21 31.10
C VAL A 41 22.37 3.75 31.98
N THR A 42 21.77 2.61 31.61
CA THR A 42 20.88 1.88 32.49
C THR A 42 21.72 1.00 33.42
N SER A 43 21.78 1.37 34.70
CA SER A 43 22.60 0.66 35.69
C SER A 43 22.14 -0.78 35.91
N PRO A 44 23.07 -1.75 35.96
CA PRO A 44 22.77 -3.14 36.28
C PRO A 44 22.35 -3.29 37.76
N THR A 45 21.63 -4.37 38.08
CA THR A 45 21.33 -4.75 39.47
C THR A 45 21.81 -6.17 39.74
N ILE A 46 21.91 -6.58 41.00
CA ILE A 46 22.29 -7.96 41.35
C ILE A 46 21.32 -8.99 40.73
N ALA A 47 20.03 -8.65 40.62
CA ALA A 47 19.02 -9.52 39.99
C ALA A 47 19.06 -9.48 38.46
N THR A 48 19.64 -8.43 37.87
CA THR A 48 19.73 -8.20 36.42
C THR A 48 21.15 -7.69 36.10
N PRO A 49 22.14 -8.58 35.95
CA PRO A 49 23.55 -8.22 35.77
C PRO A 49 23.86 -7.71 34.35
N THR A 50 22.90 -7.02 33.74
CA THR A 50 22.95 -6.48 32.39
C THR A 50 22.56 -5.01 32.47
N GLY A 51 23.29 -4.16 31.73
CA GLY A 51 22.95 -2.76 31.53
C GLY A 51 22.97 -2.40 30.06
N THR A 52 22.62 -1.16 29.75
CA THR A 52 22.63 -0.63 28.38
C THR A 52 23.29 0.74 28.37
N ILE A 53 24.22 0.93 27.45
CA ILE A 53 24.85 2.21 27.13
C ILE A 53 24.16 2.73 25.88
N THR A 54 23.48 3.86 26.01
CA THR A 54 22.91 4.60 24.89
C THR A 54 23.81 5.80 24.63
N ALA A 55 24.41 5.84 23.44
CA ALA A 55 25.12 7.00 22.93
C ALA A 55 24.20 7.77 21.99
N THR A 56 23.95 9.05 22.27
CA THR A 56 23.15 9.92 21.40
C THR A 56 24.09 10.90 20.73
N TYR A 57 24.06 10.93 19.39
CA TYR A 57 24.84 11.88 18.60
C TYR A 57 23.91 12.80 17.82
N THR A 58 24.19 14.11 17.88
CA THR A 58 23.47 15.12 17.10
C THR A 58 24.49 16.00 16.39
N ASP A 59 24.38 16.16 15.08
CA ASP A 59 25.27 17.05 14.32
C ASP A 59 25.02 18.53 14.64
N SER A 60 25.89 19.44 14.17
CA SER A 60 25.75 20.89 14.42
C SER A 60 24.49 21.53 13.83
N LEU A 61 23.73 20.80 13.02
CA LEU A 61 22.48 21.24 12.40
C LEU A 61 21.25 20.55 13.04
N GLY A 62 21.43 19.78 14.12
CA GLY A 62 20.35 19.10 14.81
C GLY A 62 19.91 17.78 14.16
N ARG A 63 20.70 17.22 13.23
CA ARG A 63 20.37 15.98 12.51
C ARG A 63 21.10 14.78 13.11
N ASN A 64 20.51 13.62 12.91
CA ASN A 64 20.98 12.34 13.40
C ASN A 64 21.50 11.48 12.22
N PRO A 65 22.79 11.54 11.87
CA PRO A 65 23.33 10.81 10.71
C PRO A 65 23.30 9.29 10.95
N GLN A 66 22.40 8.61 10.26
CA GLN A 66 22.32 7.15 10.28
C GLN A 66 23.60 6.54 9.71
N GLY A 67 24.15 5.54 10.39
CA GLY A 67 25.38 4.86 9.97
C GLY A 67 26.69 5.46 10.49
N LEU A 68 26.66 6.51 11.31
CA LEU A 68 27.86 7.01 11.99
C LEU A 68 28.32 6.00 13.06
N GLU A 69 29.57 5.53 12.99
CA GLU A 69 30.12 4.59 13.97
C GLU A 69 30.50 5.31 15.29
N ILE A 70 30.03 4.76 16.42
CA ILE A 70 30.40 5.16 17.78
C ILE A 70 31.14 3.98 18.42
N SER A 71 32.28 4.26 19.05
CA SER A 71 33.05 3.26 19.80
C SER A 71 32.74 3.33 21.30
N PHE A 72 32.73 2.17 21.96
CA PHE A 72 32.38 1.97 23.36
C PHE A 72 33.56 1.31 24.08
N SER A 73 33.88 1.76 25.30
CA SER A 73 34.97 1.21 26.11
C SER A 73 34.70 1.34 27.61
N THR A 74 35.40 0.52 28.41
CA THR A 74 35.35 0.57 29.87
C THR A 74 36.76 0.55 30.47
N ASP A 75 36.95 1.15 31.65
CA ASP A 75 38.19 1.08 32.41
C ASP A 75 38.33 -0.19 33.27
N ARG A 76 37.24 -0.96 33.41
CA ARG A 76 37.18 -2.22 34.15
C ARG A 76 36.61 -3.36 33.29
N PRO A 77 37.34 -3.80 32.24
CA PRO A 77 36.91 -4.93 31.42
C PRO A 77 36.88 -6.26 32.21
N ASP A 78 37.48 -6.30 33.40
CA ASP A 78 37.41 -7.40 34.36
C ASP A 78 36.05 -7.48 35.09
N ILE A 79 35.26 -6.40 35.10
CA ILE A 79 33.94 -6.33 35.75
C ILE A 79 32.84 -6.11 34.71
N VAL A 80 33.05 -5.24 33.72
CA VAL A 80 32.08 -4.91 32.68
C VAL A 80 32.54 -5.50 31.36
N ALA A 81 31.80 -6.46 30.83
CA ALA A 81 31.98 -6.97 29.48
C ALA A 81 30.98 -6.26 28.55
N LEU A 82 31.48 -5.48 27.60
CA LEU A 82 30.65 -4.86 26.56
C LEU A 82 30.31 -5.90 25.49
N ASP A 83 29.07 -5.91 25.01
CA ASP A 83 28.64 -6.86 23.98
C ASP A 83 29.17 -6.50 22.59
N ASP A 84 29.45 -5.22 22.37
CA ASP A 84 30.23 -4.72 21.23
C ASP A 84 31.12 -3.56 21.69
N THR A 85 32.17 -3.28 20.94
CA THR A 85 33.03 -2.09 21.11
C THR A 85 32.69 -1.00 20.10
N LYS A 86 31.80 -1.27 19.14
CA LYS A 86 31.37 -0.32 18.11
C LYS A 86 29.90 -0.55 17.77
N GLU A 87 29.16 0.52 17.53
CA GLU A 87 27.79 0.43 17.00
C GLU A 87 27.50 1.66 16.13
N SER A 88 26.68 1.48 15.09
CA SER A 88 26.29 2.58 14.20
C SER A 88 25.04 3.29 14.71
N VAL A 89 24.98 4.61 14.54
CA VAL A 89 23.81 5.42 14.88
C VAL A 89 22.60 4.99 14.04
N GLY A 90 21.50 4.65 14.71
CA GLY A 90 20.22 4.30 14.10
C GLY A 90 19.42 5.51 13.61
N SER A 91 18.25 5.27 13.00
CA SER A 91 17.35 6.33 12.51
C SER A 91 16.79 7.24 13.61
N ASN A 92 16.89 6.83 14.87
CA ASN A 92 16.52 7.61 16.06
C ASN A 92 17.66 8.49 16.60
N GLY A 93 18.88 8.42 16.04
CA GLY A 93 20.04 9.18 16.52
C GLY A 93 20.80 8.56 17.68
N GLU A 94 20.52 7.29 17.98
CA GLU A 94 21.14 6.56 19.07
C GLU A 94 21.95 5.37 18.55
N ALA A 95 23.09 5.11 19.17
CA ALA A 95 23.81 3.84 19.08
C ALA A 95 23.77 3.18 20.46
N MET A 96 23.35 1.92 20.53
CA MET A 96 23.10 1.24 21.80
C MET A 96 23.96 -0.02 21.90
N VAL A 97 24.73 -0.11 22.97
CA VAL A 97 25.51 -1.30 23.32
C VAL A 97 25.06 -1.81 24.68
N THR A 98 24.70 -3.08 24.76
CA THR A 98 24.46 -3.75 26.03
C THR A 98 25.77 -4.22 26.65
N PHE A 99 25.77 -4.37 27.97
CA PHE A 99 26.93 -4.89 28.68
C PHE A 99 26.50 -5.75 29.84
N ARG A 100 27.41 -6.62 30.27
CA ARG A 100 27.22 -7.51 31.42
C ARG A 100 28.19 -7.18 32.52
N THR A 101 27.75 -7.38 33.75
CA THR A 101 28.59 -7.18 34.92
C THR A 101 28.86 -8.50 35.61
N ILE A 102 30.14 -8.76 35.88
CA ILE A 102 30.54 -9.76 36.86
C ILE A 102 30.36 -9.14 38.23
N THR A 103 29.57 -9.78 39.09
CA THR A 103 29.34 -9.33 40.46
C THR A 103 30.68 -9.25 41.21
N PRO A 104 31.16 -8.05 41.56
CA PRO A 104 32.42 -7.90 42.28
C PRO A 104 32.25 -8.31 43.75
N ALA A 105 33.37 -8.59 44.43
CA ALA A 105 33.34 -8.95 45.86
C ALA A 105 32.84 -7.80 46.76
N THR A 106 33.03 -6.56 46.32
CA THR A 106 32.55 -5.33 46.95
C THR A 106 32.03 -4.38 45.88
N ASP A 107 31.10 -3.51 46.24
CA ASP A 107 30.61 -2.44 45.35
C ASP A 107 31.78 -1.72 44.66
N THR A 108 31.77 -1.72 43.34
CA THR A 108 32.87 -1.19 42.53
C THR A 108 32.35 -0.17 41.53
N SER A 109 33.02 0.99 41.46
CA SER A 109 32.74 2.02 40.44
C SER A 109 33.45 1.69 39.13
N VAL A 110 32.75 1.82 38.01
CA VAL A 110 33.26 1.55 36.66
C VAL A 110 32.96 2.73 35.74
N LYS A 111 33.96 3.16 34.95
CA LYS A 111 33.83 4.20 33.93
C LYS A 111 33.47 3.57 32.58
N LEU A 112 32.42 4.07 31.96
CA LEU A 112 32.00 3.73 30.60
C LEU A 112 32.20 4.95 29.69
N VAL A 113 32.78 4.73 28.51
CA VAL A 113 33.21 5.80 27.60
C VAL A 113 32.72 5.52 26.20
N VAL A 114 32.17 6.54 25.54
CA VAL A 114 31.76 6.53 24.13
C VAL A 114 32.58 7.56 23.34
N ARG A 115 32.99 7.22 22.11
CA ARG A 115 33.78 8.11 21.24
C ARG A 115 33.34 8.06 19.79
N THR A 116 33.36 9.20 19.11
CA THR A 116 33.25 9.30 17.65
C THR A 116 34.05 10.50 17.13
N GLY A 117 34.98 10.27 16.20
CA GLY A 117 35.97 11.28 15.82
C GLY A 117 36.76 11.77 17.04
N ASP A 118 36.81 13.10 17.23
CA ASP A 118 37.48 13.75 18.36
C ASP A 118 36.57 13.95 19.60
N LEU A 119 35.31 13.53 19.54
CA LEU A 119 34.35 13.69 20.64
C LEU A 119 34.39 12.48 21.59
N GLU A 120 34.39 12.75 22.90
CA GLU A 120 34.34 11.75 23.97
C GLU A 120 33.30 12.14 25.03
N ALA A 121 32.49 11.17 25.46
CA ALA A 121 31.61 11.30 26.63
C ALA A 121 31.76 10.08 27.54
N PHE A 122 31.58 10.25 28.85
CA PHE A 122 31.70 9.16 29.81
C PHE A 122 30.69 9.24 30.95
N GLN A 123 30.38 8.10 31.55
CA GLN A 123 29.54 7.99 32.74
C GLN A 123 30.10 6.93 33.70
N TYR A 124 30.00 7.19 35.01
CA TYR A 124 30.33 6.22 36.05
C TYR A 124 29.07 5.47 36.48
N ILE A 125 29.20 4.15 36.65
CA ILE A 125 28.19 3.30 37.29
C ILE A 125 28.77 2.60 38.51
N THR A 126 27.91 2.27 39.47
CA THR A 126 28.27 1.41 40.61
C THR A 126 27.73 0.02 40.36
N VAL A 127 28.62 -0.97 40.28
CA VAL A 127 28.26 -2.39 40.23
C VAL A 127 28.24 -2.92 41.66
N SER A 128 27.05 -3.22 42.18
CA SER A 128 26.88 -3.72 43.54
C SER A 128 27.44 -5.13 43.71
N GLY A 129 28.20 -5.35 44.77
CA GLY A 129 28.73 -6.65 45.13
C GLY A 129 27.67 -7.53 45.77
N GLY A 130 27.76 -8.84 45.51
CA GLY A 130 26.87 -9.86 46.07
C GLY A 130 27.72 -11.07 46.44
N GLY A 131 27.67 -11.47 47.71
CA GLY A 131 28.36 -12.66 48.20
C GLY A 131 28.06 -13.86 47.30
N VAL A 132 29.12 -14.60 46.97
CA VAL A 132 29.21 -15.70 46.00
C VAL A 132 27.87 -16.39 45.70
N ILE A 133 27.24 -16.01 44.58
CA ILE A 133 26.38 -16.90 43.82
C ILE A 133 27.21 -17.37 42.64
N THR A 134 27.60 -18.65 42.63
CA THR A 134 28.23 -19.26 41.46
C THR A 134 27.24 -19.19 40.30
N PRO A 135 27.56 -18.52 39.19
CA PRO A 135 26.72 -18.54 38.00
C PRO A 135 26.51 -20.00 37.56
N PRO A 136 25.37 -20.34 36.94
CA PRO A 136 25.27 -21.57 36.16
C PRO A 136 26.47 -21.63 35.21
N PRO A 137 27.16 -22.78 35.07
CA PRO A 137 28.26 -22.91 34.14
C PRO A 137 27.76 -22.50 32.75
N VAL A 138 28.39 -21.49 32.14
CA VAL A 138 28.18 -21.15 30.73
C VAL A 138 28.55 -22.40 29.95
N GLY A 139 27.57 -23.05 29.33
CA GLY A 139 27.86 -24.20 28.48
C GLY A 139 28.81 -23.75 27.39
N THR A 140 29.98 -24.37 27.27
CA THR A 140 30.95 -24.02 26.22
C THR A 140 30.61 -24.66 24.88
N THR A 141 29.57 -25.50 24.86
CA THR A 141 29.19 -26.32 23.71
C THR A 141 27.80 -25.93 23.22
N PRO A 142 27.65 -25.56 21.93
CA PRO A 142 26.34 -25.37 21.34
C PRO A 142 25.58 -26.70 21.31
N ASN A 143 24.28 -26.64 21.59
CA ASN A 143 23.38 -27.80 21.57
C ASN A 143 22.25 -27.62 20.56
N SER A 144 21.72 -26.41 20.44
CA SER A 144 20.64 -26.11 19.49
C SER A 144 20.68 -24.66 19.01
N ILE A 145 20.02 -24.40 17.89
CA ILE A 145 19.73 -23.05 17.38
C ILE A 145 18.24 -22.97 17.04
N SER A 146 17.58 -21.88 17.44
CA SER A 146 16.16 -21.65 17.18
C SER A 146 15.94 -20.36 16.41
N PHE A 147 15.00 -20.34 15.49
CA PHE A 147 14.51 -19.11 14.87
C PHE A 147 13.85 -18.21 15.91
N ASP A 148 14.16 -16.91 15.88
CA ASP A 148 13.59 -15.90 16.77
C ASP A 148 12.56 -15.05 16.03
N SER A 149 12.97 -14.38 14.95
CA SER A 149 12.10 -13.41 14.27
C SER A 149 12.54 -13.11 12.84
N ALA A 150 11.57 -12.70 12.00
CA ALA A 150 11.79 -12.03 10.73
C ALA A 150 10.95 -10.75 10.73
N SER A 151 11.60 -9.59 10.59
CA SER A 151 10.93 -8.29 10.72
C SER A 151 11.25 -7.36 9.55
N PRO A 152 10.27 -7.05 8.68
CA PRO A 152 8.93 -7.65 8.62
C PRO A 152 8.95 -9.06 7.99
N THR A 153 7.83 -9.79 8.08
CA THR A 153 7.63 -11.11 7.46
C THR A 153 7.26 -11.03 5.97
N SER A 154 6.96 -9.84 5.45
CA SER A 154 6.70 -9.58 4.03
C SER A 154 7.44 -8.33 3.59
N ILE A 155 8.20 -8.45 2.51
CA ILE A 155 8.95 -7.35 1.90
C ILE A 155 8.53 -7.18 0.43
N THR A 156 8.69 -5.98 -0.09
CA THR A 156 8.36 -5.66 -1.48
C THR A 156 9.49 -6.09 -2.41
N LEU A 157 9.23 -6.18 -3.71
CA LEU A 157 10.29 -6.40 -4.71
C LEU A 157 11.35 -5.28 -4.65
N LYS A 158 12.57 -5.60 -5.05
CA LYS A 158 13.65 -4.61 -5.14
C LYS A 158 13.27 -3.48 -6.09
N GLY A 159 13.44 -2.23 -5.64
CA GLY A 159 13.08 -1.03 -6.40
C GLY A 159 11.64 -0.55 -6.23
N THR A 160 10.81 -1.23 -5.41
CA THR A 160 9.40 -0.86 -5.15
C THR A 160 9.15 -0.29 -3.75
N GLY A 161 10.21 -0.02 -2.99
CA GLY A 161 10.20 0.57 -1.66
C GLY A 161 9.62 1.99 -1.60
N GLY A 162 9.38 2.50 -0.38
CA GLY A 162 8.67 3.77 -0.16
C GLY A 162 8.18 3.95 1.29
N ALA A 163 7.37 4.98 1.55
CA ALA A 163 6.84 5.23 2.90
C ALA A 163 5.98 4.05 3.39
N GLY A 164 6.49 3.30 4.37
CA GLY A 164 5.84 2.09 4.91
C GLY A 164 6.08 0.81 4.10
N ARG A 165 6.95 0.86 3.08
CA ARG A 165 7.36 -0.30 2.27
C ARG A 165 8.84 -0.55 2.49
N VAL A 166 9.20 -1.79 2.78
CA VAL A 166 10.59 -2.16 3.00
C VAL A 166 10.96 -3.33 2.11
N GLU A 167 12.14 -3.23 1.52
CA GLU A 167 12.76 -4.23 0.65
C GLU A 167 13.72 -5.14 1.43
N THR A 168 13.78 -4.96 2.75
CA THR A 168 14.70 -5.67 3.63
C THR A 168 13.99 -6.23 4.84
N SER A 169 14.36 -7.45 5.24
CA SER A 169 13.89 -8.08 6.48
C SER A 169 15.08 -8.47 7.35
N ILE A 170 15.01 -8.13 8.65
CA ILE A 170 15.99 -8.57 9.62
C ILE A 170 15.56 -9.93 10.14
N VAL A 171 16.40 -10.95 9.93
CA VAL A 171 16.16 -12.33 10.37
C VAL A 171 17.10 -12.65 11.53
N SER A 172 16.52 -13.09 12.65
CA SER A 172 17.23 -13.35 13.91
C SER A 172 17.08 -14.81 14.34
N PHE A 173 18.14 -15.37 14.92
CA PHE A 173 18.18 -16.70 15.52
C PHE A 173 18.84 -16.65 16.90
N ILE A 174 18.53 -17.62 17.77
CA ILE A 174 19.11 -17.75 19.11
C ILE A 174 19.85 -19.10 19.22
N VAL A 175 21.14 -19.05 19.52
CA VAL A 175 21.97 -20.21 19.83
C VAL A 175 21.83 -20.55 21.32
N LYS A 176 21.68 -21.83 21.65
CA LYS A 176 21.47 -22.33 23.01
C LYS A 176 22.44 -23.45 23.36
N ASP A 177 22.86 -23.49 24.62
CA ASP A 177 23.70 -24.54 25.19
C ASP A 177 22.90 -25.80 25.56
N THR A 178 23.58 -26.79 26.15
CA THR A 178 22.97 -28.06 26.60
C THR A 178 21.93 -27.90 27.71
N ALA A 179 21.95 -26.78 28.44
CA ALA A 179 20.95 -26.43 29.45
C ALA A 179 19.76 -25.66 28.87
N GLY A 180 19.78 -25.36 27.56
CA GLY A 180 18.75 -24.57 26.88
C GLY A 180 18.88 -23.06 27.12
N LEU A 181 19.98 -22.60 27.71
CA LEU A 181 20.25 -21.18 27.95
C LEU A 181 20.92 -20.55 26.72
N PRO A 182 20.74 -19.24 26.49
CA PRO A 182 21.40 -18.58 25.36
C PRO A 182 22.92 -18.64 25.45
N LEU A 183 23.55 -18.92 24.31
CA LEU A 183 24.99 -19.16 24.20
C LEU A 183 25.67 -18.15 23.29
N SER A 184 26.58 -17.37 23.85
CA SER A 184 27.38 -16.36 23.15
C SER A 184 28.66 -16.91 22.51
N GLY A 185 29.23 -16.14 21.58
CA GLY A 185 30.54 -16.41 20.98
C GLY A 185 30.54 -17.49 19.90
N GLN A 186 29.37 -17.99 19.50
CA GLN A 186 29.24 -19.02 18.46
C GLN A 186 29.10 -18.35 17.10
N ILE A 187 29.94 -18.74 16.14
CA ILE A 187 29.81 -18.25 14.77
C ILE A 187 28.73 -19.05 14.07
N VAL A 188 27.77 -18.35 13.48
CA VAL A 188 26.66 -18.92 12.72
C VAL A 188 26.78 -18.47 11.27
N ASP A 189 26.77 -19.43 10.37
CA ASP A 189 26.74 -19.24 8.92
C ASP A 189 25.30 -19.21 8.42
N PHE A 190 24.99 -18.24 7.56
CA PHE A 190 23.67 -18.06 6.96
C PHE A 190 23.68 -18.42 5.48
N SER A 191 22.60 -19.02 5.00
CA SER A 191 22.38 -19.27 3.58
C SER A 191 20.91 -19.13 3.20
N LEU A 192 20.65 -18.67 1.99
CA LEU A 192 19.29 -18.61 1.43
C LEU A 192 18.94 -19.93 0.74
N ASN A 193 17.66 -20.29 0.77
CA ASN A 193 17.13 -21.40 -0.02
C ASN A 193 17.13 -21.12 -1.54
N THR A 194 17.13 -19.84 -1.94
CA THR A 194 17.16 -19.39 -3.33
C THR A 194 17.84 -18.02 -3.43
N THR A 195 18.50 -17.76 -4.56
CA THR A 195 19.08 -16.45 -4.92
C THR A 195 18.44 -15.88 -6.19
N VAL A 196 17.33 -16.46 -6.64
CA VAL A 196 16.57 -16.02 -7.82
C VAL A 196 16.17 -14.54 -7.68
N GLY A 197 16.21 -13.81 -8.79
CA GLY A 197 15.92 -12.38 -8.81
C GLY A 197 16.96 -11.49 -8.11
N GLY A 198 18.15 -12.02 -7.75
CA GLY A 198 19.21 -11.26 -7.09
C GLY A 198 19.03 -11.11 -5.58
N LEU A 199 18.19 -11.95 -4.97
CA LEU A 199 18.09 -12.09 -3.51
C LEU A 199 19.46 -12.33 -2.89
N ASN A 200 19.75 -11.61 -1.80
CA ASN A 200 20.98 -11.81 -1.06
C ASN A 200 20.78 -11.58 0.45
N ILE A 201 21.82 -11.96 1.20
CA ILE A 201 21.89 -11.76 2.65
C ILE A 201 23.19 -11.08 3.03
N THR A 202 23.11 -10.18 4.00
CA THR A 202 24.29 -9.51 4.56
C THR A 202 24.10 -9.29 6.06
N PRO A 203 25.07 -9.67 6.91
CA PRO A 203 26.26 -10.48 6.61
C PRO A 203 25.93 -11.98 6.40
N THR A 204 26.80 -12.72 5.70
CA THR A 204 26.63 -14.19 5.50
C THR A 204 27.03 -15.03 6.71
N SER A 205 27.62 -14.42 7.73
CA SER A 205 27.87 -15.06 9.03
C SER A 205 27.88 -14.01 10.14
N ALA A 206 27.46 -14.39 11.34
CA ALA A 206 27.52 -13.53 12.53
C ALA A 206 27.93 -14.34 13.77
N THR A 207 28.51 -13.67 14.77
CA THR A 207 28.83 -14.27 16.06
C THR A 207 27.70 -14.01 17.04
N SER A 208 27.27 -15.02 17.79
CA SER A 208 26.17 -14.89 18.74
C SER A 208 26.53 -13.92 19.86
N ASP A 209 25.63 -12.96 20.07
CA ASP A 209 25.77 -11.97 21.13
C ASP A 209 25.55 -12.61 22.50
N SER A 210 25.55 -11.77 23.53
CA SER A 210 25.45 -12.21 24.91
C SER A 210 24.06 -12.81 25.25
N ALA A 211 23.03 -12.48 24.48
CA ALA A 211 21.70 -13.07 24.50
C ALA A 211 21.58 -14.29 23.55
N GLY A 212 22.70 -14.77 23.02
CA GLY A 212 22.77 -15.88 22.07
C GLY A 212 22.23 -15.52 20.69
N VAL A 213 21.93 -14.25 20.41
CA VAL A 213 21.27 -13.83 19.18
C VAL A 213 22.30 -13.64 18.06
N VAL A 214 21.95 -14.10 16.87
CA VAL A 214 22.65 -13.79 15.60
C VAL A 214 21.64 -13.23 14.61
N LYS A 215 22.08 -12.27 13.78
CA LYS A 215 21.20 -11.57 12.83
C LYS A 215 21.82 -11.52 11.44
N THR A 216 20.96 -11.59 10.43
CA THR A 216 21.28 -11.24 9.04
C THR A 216 20.15 -10.42 8.43
N ILE A 217 20.48 -9.59 7.46
CA ILE A 217 19.50 -8.84 6.68
C ILE A 217 19.29 -9.58 5.37
N VAL A 218 18.03 -9.90 5.05
CA VAL A 218 17.62 -10.38 3.73
C VAL A 218 17.26 -9.17 2.89
N ASN A 219 17.93 -9.00 1.75
CA ASN A 219 17.62 -7.96 0.76
C ASN A 219 16.79 -8.58 -0.37
N ALA A 220 15.67 -7.96 -0.72
CA ALA A 220 14.76 -8.41 -1.75
C ALA A 220 15.43 -8.51 -3.13
N GLY A 221 14.93 -9.44 -3.94
CA GLY A 221 15.20 -9.52 -5.37
C GLY A 221 14.06 -8.93 -6.19
N VAL A 222 14.15 -9.07 -7.51
CA VAL A 222 13.11 -8.66 -8.48
C VAL A 222 12.10 -9.76 -8.78
N VAL A 223 12.22 -10.95 -8.18
CA VAL A 223 11.30 -12.06 -8.40
C VAL A 223 10.52 -12.35 -7.13
N SER A 224 9.20 -12.49 -7.27
CA SER A 224 8.29 -12.90 -6.19
C SER A 224 8.58 -14.34 -5.76
N THR A 225 8.99 -14.55 -4.51
CA THR A 225 9.33 -15.88 -4.00
C THR A 225 9.24 -15.96 -2.48
N PRO A 226 8.81 -17.10 -1.91
CA PRO A 226 9.03 -17.38 -0.50
C PRO A 226 10.53 -17.56 -0.22
N VAL A 227 10.99 -16.99 0.89
CA VAL A 227 12.41 -16.99 1.27
C VAL A 227 12.59 -17.66 2.63
N ARG A 228 13.59 -18.51 2.75
CA ARG A 228 14.04 -19.09 4.01
C ARG A 228 15.53 -18.88 4.19
N VAL A 229 15.91 -18.43 5.38
CA VAL A 229 17.30 -18.36 5.82
C VAL A 229 17.60 -19.62 6.62
N THR A 230 18.62 -20.36 6.22
CA THR A 230 19.18 -21.46 7.00
C THR A 230 20.35 -20.92 7.82
N ALA A 231 20.33 -21.18 9.12
CA ALA A 231 21.37 -20.79 10.06
C ALA A 231 22.07 -22.04 10.60
N THR A 232 23.38 -22.15 10.42
CA THR A 232 24.20 -23.30 10.82
C THR A 232 25.31 -22.85 11.75
N VAL A 233 25.42 -23.46 12.93
CA VAL A 233 26.52 -23.17 13.87
C VAL A 233 27.81 -23.77 13.33
N ARG A 234 28.80 -22.92 13.02
CA ARG A 234 30.04 -23.30 12.33
C ARG A 234 30.80 -24.38 13.10
N GLY A 235 31.26 -25.41 12.39
CA GLY A 235 31.98 -26.53 12.99
C GLY A 235 31.08 -27.58 13.66
N THR A 236 29.75 -27.49 13.50
CA THR A 236 28.79 -28.45 14.03
C THR A 236 27.74 -28.85 12.98
N SER A 237 26.87 -29.81 13.29
CA SER A 237 25.67 -30.13 12.49
C SER A 237 24.41 -29.40 12.99
N ILE A 238 24.54 -28.47 13.93
CA ILE A 238 23.40 -27.76 14.53
C ILE A 238 22.93 -26.69 13.54
N THR A 239 21.73 -26.88 13.01
CA THR A 239 21.15 -26.00 12.01
C THR A 239 19.65 -25.82 12.22
N THR A 240 19.11 -24.69 11.79
CA THR A 240 17.66 -24.42 11.75
C THR A 240 17.31 -23.53 10.57
N GLN A 241 16.02 -23.39 10.26
CA GLN A 241 15.53 -22.48 9.21
C GLN A 241 14.60 -21.43 9.81
N SER A 242 14.57 -20.25 9.20
CA SER A 242 13.57 -19.23 9.49
C SER A 242 12.19 -19.65 8.97
N ASP A 243 11.16 -19.05 9.55
CA ASP A 243 9.78 -19.14 9.07
C ASP A 243 9.27 -17.79 8.55
N GLN A 244 8.20 -17.84 7.74
CA GLN A 244 7.41 -16.68 7.29
C GLN A 244 8.23 -15.47 6.81
N LEU A 245 8.99 -15.63 5.74
CA LEU A 245 9.50 -14.49 4.96
C LEU A 245 9.10 -14.64 3.49
N THR A 246 8.50 -13.61 2.93
CA THR A 246 8.08 -13.61 1.54
C THR A 246 8.42 -12.30 0.86
N VAL A 247 8.87 -12.39 -0.38
CA VAL A 247 9.02 -11.24 -1.30
C VAL A 247 7.87 -11.35 -2.27
N THR A 248 6.92 -10.41 -2.28
CA THR A 248 5.63 -10.65 -2.96
C THR A 248 5.18 -9.54 -3.90
N THR A 249 5.16 -8.31 -3.42
CA THR A 249 4.38 -7.24 -4.06
C THR A 249 5.27 -6.26 -4.83
N GLY A 250 4.92 -6.05 -6.09
CA GLY A 250 5.56 -5.13 -7.04
C GLY A 250 4.85 -3.78 -7.18
N ILE A 251 5.26 -3.00 -8.17
CA ILE A 251 4.47 -1.85 -8.65
C ILE A 251 3.31 -2.34 -9.52
N PRO A 252 2.24 -1.54 -9.71
CA PRO A 252 1.14 -1.93 -10.59
C PRO A 252 1.59 -2.20 -12.03
N ASP A 253 0.96 -3.15 -12.72
CA ASP A 253 1.13 -3.38 -14.16
C ASP A 253 -0.13 -3.01 -14.98
N GLN A 254 0.06 -2.70 -16.27
CA GLN A 254 -0.96 -2.07 -17.12
C GLN A 254 -2.18 -2.96 -17.44
N ASP A 255 -2.06 -4.28 -17.43
CA ASP A 255 -3.17 -5.21 -17.67
C ASP A 255 -3.86 -5.68 -16.38
N SER A 256 -3.28 -5.40 -15.19
CA SER A 256 -3.92 -5.68 -13.90
C SER A 256 -4.47 -4.44 -13.18
N ILE A 257 -4.72 -3.34 -13.90
CA ILE A 257 -5.55 -2.22 -13.44
C ILE A 257 -7.02 -2.40 -13.86
N SER A 258 -7.92 -2.25 -12.91
CA SER A 258 -9.36 -2.19 -13.16
C SER A 258 -10.02 -1.02 -12.44
N VAL A 259 -11.05 -0.45 -13.07
CA VAL A 259 -11.87 0.63 -12.50
C VAL A 259 -13.33 0.24 -12.58
N SER A 260 -14.07 0.50 -11.51
CA SER A 260 -15.50 0.21 -11.40
C SER A 260 -16.23 1.37 -10.73
N ALA A 261 -17.53 1.46 -10.96
CA ALA A 261 -18.40 2.45 -10.33
C ALA A 261 -19.55 1.75 -9.60
N GLY A 262 -19.97 2.28 -8.45
CA GLY A 262 -21.13 1.77 -7.73
C GLY A 262 -22.46 2.04 -8.45
N ASN A 263 -22.49 3.01 -9.37
CA ASN A 263 -23.62 3.28 -10.25
C ASN A 263 -23.15 3.84 -11.61
N LEU A 264 -23.40 3.12 -12.70
CA LEU A 264 -23.02 3.55 -14.06
C LEU A 264 -23.94 4.60 -14.69
N ASN A 265 -25.19 4.69 -14.24
CA ASN A 265 -26.22 5.59 -14.77
C ASN A 265 -27.04 6.18 -13.62
N SER A 266 -26.51 7.22 -13.00
CA SER A 266 -27.14 7.88 -11.85
C SER A 266 -28.11 8.98 -12.31
N GLU A 267 -29.20 9.23 -11.57
CA GLU A 267 -30.06 10.40 -11.78
C GLU A 267 -29.34 11.65 -11.28
N SER A 268 -28.47 12.19 -12.13
CA SER A 268 -27.52 13.23 -11.73
C SER A 268 -27.37 14.36 -12.73
N TYR A 269 -27.99 14.29 -13.92
CA TYR A 269 -27.84 15.36 -14.93
C TYR A 269 -28.56 16.66 -14.55
N ASN A 270 -29.59 16.58 -13.71
CA ASN A 270 -30.34 17.74 -13.25
C ASN A 270 -30.06 18.09 -11.78
N HIS A 271 -29.14 17.36 -11.14
CA HIS A 271 -28.89 17.44 -9.70
C HIS A 271 -27.41 17.58 -9.40
N ASP A 272 -27.07 18.44 -8.43
CA ASP A 272 -25.73 18.52 -7.87
C ASP A 272 -25.67 17.69 -6.58
N GLY A 273 -24.48 17.19 -6.22
CA GLY A 273 -24.26 16.47 -4.98
C GLY A 273 -24.61 14.98 -5.01
N VAL A 274 -24.98 14.41 -6.15
CA VAL A 274 -25.18 12.96 -6.29
C VAL A 274 -23.83 12.27 -6.24
N VAL A 275 -23.65 11.37 -5.28
CA VAL A 275 -22.38 10.69 -5.03
C VAL A 275 -22.37 9.31 -5.69
N VAL A 276 -21.32 9.01 -6.46
CA VAL A 276 -21.05 7.69 -7.03
C VAL A 276 -19.66 7.24 -6.57
N PRO A 277 -19.54 6.12 -5.82
CA PRO A 277 -18.24 5.58 -5.45
C PRO A 277 -17.56 4.97 -6.68
N ILE A 278 -16.28 5.30 -6.87
CA ILE A 278 -15.40 4.81 -7.93
C ILE A 278 -14.29 4.00 -7.26
N THR A 279 -14.18 2.73 -7.62
CA THR A 279 -13.22 1.80 -7.03
C THR A 279 -12.20 1.39 -8.09
N VAL A 280 -10.92 1.59 -7.78
CA VAL A 280 -9.79 1.12 -8.58
C VAL A 280 -9.16 -0.04 -7.85
N MET A 281 -8.92 -1.14 -8.57
CA MET A 281 -8.10 -2.25 -8.09
C MET A 281 -6.84 -2.34 -8.93
N LEU A 282 -5.72 -2.48 -8.25
CA LEU A 282 -4.37 -2.54 -8.82
C LEU A 282 -3.69 -3.79 -8.30
N SER A 283 -3.13 -4.57 -9.22
CA SER A 283 -2.22 -5.65 -8.91
C SER A 283 -0.87 -5.43 -9.60
N ASP A 284 0.15 -6.14 -9.12
CA ASP A 284 1.42 -6.26 -9.83
C ASP A 284 1.34 -7.31 -10.95
N HIS A 285 2.46 -7.48 -11.67
CA HIS A 285 2.63 -8.47 -12.73
C HIS A 285 2.21 -9.91 -12.35
N PHE A 286 2.34 -10.26 -11.06
CA PHE A 286 1.98 -11.58 -10.55
C PHE A 286 0.53 -11.66 -10.07
N ASN A 287 -0.29 -10.64 -10.35
CA ASN A 287 -1.64 -10.45 -9.87
C ASN A 287 -1.75 -10.43 -8.34
N ASN A 288 -0.68 -10.10 -7.63
CA ASN A 288 -0.75 -9.80 -6.20
C ASN A 288 -1.23 -8.37 -6.01
N PRO A 289 -2.04 -8.08 -4.96
CA PRO A 289 -2.39 -6.71 -4.62
C PRO A 289 -1.15 -5.83 -4.51
N VAL A 290 -1.20 -4.65 -5.11
CA VAL A 290 -0.10 -3.68 -4.97
C VAL A 290 0.05 -3.24 -3.51
N PRO A 291 1.24 -2.75 -3.10
CA PRO A 291 1.47 -2.42 -1.70
C PRO A 291 0.53 -1.33 -1.24
N ASN A 292 0.22 -1.33 0.05
CA ASN A 292 -0.54 -0.24 0.66
C ASN A 292 0.18 1.10 0.41
N GLY A 293 -0.60 2.17 0.27
CA GLY A 293 -0.09 3.50 0.01
C GLY A 293 0.25 3.79 -1.45
N THR A 294 -0.06 2.90 -2.41
CA THR A 294 0.12 3.21 -3.85
C THR A 294 -0.83 4.35 -4.19
N VAL A 295 -0.29 5.43 -4.73
CA VAL A 295 -1.08 6.61 -5.09
C VAL A 295 -1.74 6.40 -6.44
N VAL A 296 -3.05 6.60 -6.49
CA VAL A 296 -3.84 6.63 -7.72
C VAL A 296 -4.36 8.03 -7.92
N ASN A 297 -4.11 8.60 -9.09
CA ASN A 297 -4.57 9.92 -9.49
C ASN A 297 -5.80 9.78 -10.37
N PHE A 298 -6.67 10.79 -10.31
CA PHE A 298 -7.94 10.78 -11.02
C PHE A 298 -8.16 12.09 -11.77
N THR A 299 -8.73 12.00 -12.96
CA THR A 299 -9.30 13.16 -13.67
C THR A 299 -10.65 12.80 -14.27
N THR A 300 -11.52 13.79 -14.44
CA THR A 300 -12.85 13.62 -15.06
C THR A 300 -13.14 14.79 -15.99
N ASN A 301 -13.94 14.57 -17.04
CA ASN A 301 -14.45 15.66 -17.90
C ASN A 301 -15.82 16.21 -17.45
N ALA A 302 -16.47 15.60 -16.45
CA ALA A 302 -17.73 16.08 -15.89
C ALA A 302 -17.84 15.84 -14.37
N GLY A 303 -18.61 16.69 -13.70
CA GLY A 303 -18.71 16.68 -12.24
C GLY A 303 -17.37 16.91 -11.55
N GLN A 304 -17.25 16.39 -10.32
CA GLN A 304 -16.06 16.51 -9.49
C GLN A 304 -15.59 15.15 -9.00
N ILE A 305 -14.28 14.92 -9.03
CA ILE A 305 -13.61 13.78 -8.40
C ILE A 305 -12.40 14.29 -7.62
N VAL A 306 -12.08 13.64 -6.51
CA VAL A 306 -10.85 13.92 -5.76
C VAL A 306 -9.62 13.62 -6.63
N GLY A 307 -8.59 14.47 -6.56
CA GLY A 307 -7.41 14.34 -7.43
C GLY A 307 -6.57 13.09 -7.19
N SER A 308 -6.60 12.52 -5.98
CA SER A 308 -5.84 11.31 -5.66
C SER A 308 -6.45 10.49 -4.52
N GLY A 309 -6.14 9.19 -4.49
CA GLY A 309 -6.35 8.31 -3.34
C GLY A 309 -5.15 7.38 -3.15
N ILE A 310 -5.14 6.64 -2.03
CA ILE A 310 -4.10 5.65 -1.73
C ILE A 310 -4.70 4.26 -1.58
N THR A 311 -3.98 3.24 -2.06
CA THR A 311 -4.44 1.86 -1.94
C THR A 311 -4.37 1.33 -0.51
N ASN A 312 -5.34 0.51 -0.18
CA ASN A 312 -5.31 -0.42 0.95
C ASN A 312 -5.72 -1.80 0.41
N ASN A 313 -4.85 -2.79 0.61
CA ASN A 313 -4.98 -4.14 0.08
C ASN A 313 -5.26 -4.16 -1.43
N GLY A 314 -4.44 -3.44 -2.22
CA GLY A 314 -4.56 -3.34 -3.68
C GLY A 314 -5.74 -2.51 -4.20
N ALA A 315 -6.58 -1.96 -3.34
CA ALA A 315 -7.78 -1.22 -3.78
C ALA A 315 -7.81 0.21 -3.22
N VAL A 316 -8.38 1.14 -4.00
CA VAL A 316 -8.72 2.49 -3.55
C VAL A 316 -10.13 2.83 -4.00
N THR A 317 -10.93 3.43 -3.11
CA THR A 317 -12.26 3.92 -3.46
C THR A 317 -12.35 5.41 -3.18
N VAL A 318 -12.78 6.15 -4.19
CA VAL A 318 -12.99 7.60 -4.13
C VAL A 318 -14.41 7.93 -4.58
N ASN A 319 -14.92 9.10 -4.18
CA ASN A 319 -16.25 9.53 -4.59
C ASN A 319 -16.16 10.48 -5.78
N TRP A 320 -16.88 10.14 -6.85
CA TRP A 320 -17.31 11.12 -7.84
C TRP A 320 -18.60 11.79 -7.36
N VAL A 321 -18.73 13.09 -7.58
CA VAL A 321 -19.88 13.89 -7.15
C VAL A 321 -20.40 14.72 -8.32
N SER A 322 -21.70 14.63 -8.59
CA SER A 322 -22.33 15.39 -9.66
C SER A 322 -22.27 16.89 -9.40
N SER A 323 -21.84 17.64 -10.42
CA SER A 323 -21.72 19.10 -10.42
C SER A 323 -21.37 19.56 -11.85
N ALA A 324 -21.16 20.86 -12.05
CA ALA A 324 -20.59 21.36 -13.31
C ALA A 324 -19.10 20.95 -13.47
N PRO A 325 -18.61 20.73 -14.70
CA PRO A 325 -19.32 20.86 -15.98
C PRO A 325 -20.21 19.65 -16.28
N ARG A 326 -21.24 19.88 -17.10
CA ARG A 326 -22.16 18.86 -17.62
C ARG A 326 -21.96 18.76 -19.13
N ILE A 327 -21.69 17.57 -19.65
CA ILE A 327 -21.48 17.36 -21.09
C ILE A 327 -22.80 17.59 -21.82
N SER A 328 -22.84 18.61 -22.68
CA SER A 328 -24.02 19.04 -23.45
C SER A 328 -23.88 18.81 -24.96
N LEU A 329 -23.04 17.84 -25.35
CA LEU A 329 -22.86 17.44 -26.75
C LEU A 329 -24.19 17.00 -27.38
N PRO A 330 -24.33 17.05 -28.73
CA PRO A 330 -25.54 16.56 -29.39
C PRO A 330 -25.91 15.15 -28.93
N SER A 331 -27.20 14.91 -28.71
CA SER A 331 -27.71 13.58 -28.38
C SER A 331 -27.18 12.56 -29.40
N PRO A 332 -26.68 11.40 -28.96
CA PRO A 332 -26.86 10.84 -27.61
C PRO A 332 -25.64 10.98 -26.68
N LYS A 333 -24.71 11.91 -26.96
CA LYS A 333 -23.50 12.09 -26.14
C LYS A 333 -23.69 13.00 -24.91
N ALA A 334 -24.78 13.78 -24.84
CA ALA A 334 -25.09 14.59 -23.66
C ALA A 334 -25.23 13.73 -22.40
N GLY A 335 -24.69 14.20 -21.27
CA GLY A 335 -24.72 13.52 -19.98
C GLY A 335 -23.74 12.35 -19.83
N ARG A 336 -23.01 11.96 -20.86
CA ARG A 336 -21.95 10.95 -20.74
C ARG A 336 -20.64 11.61 -20.35
N PHE A 337 -19.82 10.90 -19.58
CA PHE A 337 -18.55 11.42 -19.10
C PHE A 337 -17.56 10.30 -18.81
N VAL A 338 -16.27 10.63 -18.73
CA VAL A 338 -15.18 9.69 -18.46
C VAL A 338 -14.41 10.10 -17.23
N ILE A 339 -14.07 9.10 -16.44
CA ILE A 339 -13.06 9.21 -15.38
C ILE A 339 -11.83 8.42 -15.83
N LEU A 340 -10.68 9.08 -15.83
CA LEU A 340 -9.37 8.45 -15.97
C LEU A 340 -8.80 8.21 -14.57
N ALA A 341 -8.44 6.98 -14.26
CA ALA A 341 -7.59 6.63 -13.12
C ALA A 341 -6.21 6.20 -13.62
N TYR A 342 -5.16 6.69 -12.98
CA TYR A 342 -3.79 6.34 -13.33
C TYR A 342 -2.86 6.30 -12.12
N ALA A 343 -1.82 5.48 -12.19
CA ALA A 343 -0.81 5.33 -11.15
C ALA A 343 0.56 5.11 -11.78
N VAL A 344 1.64 5.37 -11.03
CA VAL A 344 2.98 4.98 -11.47
C VAL A 344 3.08 3.46 -11.37
N GLY A 345 3.51 2.82 -12.45
CA GLY A 345 3.63 1.38 -12.57
C GLY A 345 4.55 0.98 -13.71
N GLU A 346 4.29 -0.19 -14.27
CA GLU A 346 5.03 -0.78 -15.38
C GLU A 346 4.12 -1.28 -16.50
N GLU A 347 4.71 -1.48 -17.67
CA GLU A 347 4.08 -2.18 -18.77
C GLU A 347 3.83 -3.66 -18.43
N SER A 348 2.94 -4.27 -19.20
CA SER A 348 2.65 -5.70 -19.07
C SER A 348 3.54 -6.52 -19.98
N PHE A 349 3.89 -7.72 -19.54
CA PHE A 349 4.56 -8.70 -20.37
C PHE A 349 4.03 -10.11 -20.11
N THR A 350 4.38 -11.05 -20.97
CA THR A 350 4.13 -12.47 -20.74
C THR A 350 5.47 -13.18 -20.68
N ASP A 351 5.88 -13.60 -19.49
CA ASP A 351 7.11 -14.37 -19.30
C ASP A 351 6.99 -15.74 -19.98
N LEU A 352 7.63 -15.90 -21.15
CA LEU A 352 7.56 -17.15 -21.92
C LEU A 352 8.56 -18.20 -21.43
N ASN A 353 9.56 -17.79 -20.65
CA ASN A 353 10.69 -18.63 -20.28
C ASN A 353 10.82 -18.88 -18.76
N GLY A 354 9.97 -18.24 -17.95
CA GLY A 354 9.83 -18.46 -16.51
C GLY A 354 10.91 -17.79 -15.66
N ASN A 355 11.61 -16.78 -16.18
CA ASN A 355 12.69 -16.09 -15.48
C ASN A 355 12.21 -14.89 -14.63
N GLY A 356 10.94 -14.52 -14.72
CA GLY A 356 10.30 -13.42 -13.98
C GLY A 356 10.68 -12.02 -14.47
N VAL A 357 11.19 -11.88 -15.69
CA VAL A 357 11.56 -10.59 -16.29
C VAL A 357 11.11 -10.52 -17.76
N ALA A 358 10.86 -9.31 -18.26
CA ALA A 358 10.46 -9.05 -19.63
C ALA A 358 11.67 -9.17 -20.57
N ASP A 359 11.63 -10.19 -21.44
CA ASP A 359 12.59 -10.36 -22.53
C ASP A 359 12.08 -9.78 -23.86
N ALA A 360 12.96 -9.77 -24.87
CA ALA A 360 12.67 -9.17 -26.16
C ALA A 360 11.47 -9.86 -26.84
N GLY A 361 10.42 -9.07 -27.07
CA GLY A 361 9.18 -9.54 -27.70
C GLY A 361 8.14 -10.11 -26.73
N GLU A 362 8.36 -10.01 -25.41
CA GLU A 362 7.42 -10.51 -24.40
C GLU A 362 6.47 -9.43 -23.86
N PHE A 363 6.75 -8.15 -24.09
CA PHE A 363 6.00 -7.03 -23.50
C PHE A 363 5.06 -6.32 -24.47
N VAL A 364 4.06 -5.65 -23.88
CA VAL A 364 3.13 -4.76 -24.57
C VAL A 364 3.55 -3.32 -24.32
N ASP A 365 4.10 -2.73 -25.38
CA ASP A 365 4.55 -1.34 -25.40
C ASP A 365 3.36 -0.39 -25.31
N SER A 366 3.31 0.40 -24.25
CA SER A 366 2.11 1.18 -23.88
C SER A 366 2.25 2.64 -24.25
N THR A 367 1.12 3.29 -24.51
CA THR A 367 1.09 4.76 -24.69
C THR A 367 1.11 5.45 -23.33
N GLU A 368 1.31 6.76 -23.35
CA GLU A 368 0.99 7.56 -22.17
C GLU A 368 -0.50 7.48 -21.80
N ALA A 369 -0.81 7.76 -20.54
CA ALA A 369 -2.17 7.78 -20.04
C ALA A 369 -2.96 8.94 -20.67
N PHE A 370 -4.20 8.67 -21.10
CA PHE A 370 -5.07 9.70 -21.67
C PHE A 370 -6.52 9.49 -21.27
N ARG A 371 -7.27 10.59 -21.21
CA ARG A 371 -8.71 10.56 -20.97
C ARG A 371 -9.44 10.50 -22.30
N ASP A 372 -10.04 9.35 -22.59
CA ASP A 372 -10.81 9.08 -23.81
C ASP A 372 -12.19 9.75 -23.71
N ASP A 373 -12.25 11.05 -23.95
CA ASP A 373 -13.45 11.87 -23.81
C ASP A 373 -14.53 11.54 -24.87
N ASN A 374 -14.17 10.81 -25.93
CA ASN A 374 -15.09 10.49 -27.01
C ASN A 374 -15.48 9.00 -27.16
N TYR A 375 -14.94 8.15 -26.29
CA TYR A 375 -15.30 6.73 -26.09
C TYR A 375 -14.89 5.81 -27.25
N ASN A 376 -13.82 6.14 -27.96
CA ASN A 376 -13.35 5.37 -29.12
C ASN A 376 -12.11 4.49 -28.83
N ALA A 377 -11.61 4.51 -27.59
CA ALA A 377 -10.41 3.83 -27.12
C ALA A 377 -9.11 4.25 -27.84
N VAL A 378 -9.09 5.43 -28.47
CA VAL A 378 -7.93 5.96 -29.20
C VAL A 378 -7.73 7.42 -28.82
N ARG A 379 -6.49 7.79 -28.48
CA ARG A 379 -6.18 9.18 -28.15
C ARG A 379 -6.35 10.10 -29.36
N ASP A 380 -7.28 11.04 -29.27
CA ASP A 380 -7.52 12.08 -30.26
C ASP A 380 -6.82 13.41 -29.91
N LEU A 381 -6.64 14.29 -30.91
CA LEU A 381 -5.90 15.55 -30.73
C LEU A 381 -6.50 16.46 -29.65
N ALA A 382 -7.83 16.45 -29.50
CA ALA A 382 -8.56 17.27 -28.54
C ALA A 382 -8.59 16.68 -27.12
N GLU A 383 -8.06 15.47 -26.92
CA GLU A 383 -8.11 14.76 -25.65
C GLU A 383 -6.87 15.04 -24.80
N PRO A 384 -7.04 15.25 -23.49
CA PRO A 384 -5.94 15.45 -22.59
C PRO A 384 -5.22 14.12 -22.34
N PHE A 385 -3.91 14.20 -22.23
CA PHE A 385 -3.04 13.12 -21.80
C PHE A 385 -2.23 13.55 -20.59
N ILE A 386 -1.74 12.58 -19.83
CA ILE A 386 -0.86 12.79 -18.70
C ILE A 386 0.56 12.54 -19.19
N ASP A 387 1.22 13.64 -19.51
CA ASP A 387 2.62 13.69 -19.91
C ASP A 387 3.52 13.17 -18.78
N PHE A 388 4.10 11.98 -18.99
CA PHE A 388 4.89 11.30 -17.98
C PHE A 388 6.34 11.80 -17.96
N ASP A 389 6.91 12.15 -19.11
CA ASP A 389 8.32 12.52 -19.25
C ASP A 389 8.56 14.04 -19.31
N GLY A 390 7.48 14.82 -19.44
CA GLY A 390 7.48 16.28 -19.41
C GLY A 390 7.86 16.93 -20.73
N ASP A 391 7.82 16.22 -21.85
CA ASP A 391 8.20 16.74 -23.17
C ASP A 391 7.08 17.55 -23.87
N GLY A 392 5.86 17.49 -23.34
CA GLY A 392 4.67 18.17 -23.86
C GLY A 392 4.04 17.51 -25.09
N VAL A 393 4.42 16.28 -25.44
CA VAL A 393 4.01 15.54 -26.63
C VAL A 393 3.46 14.17 -26.24
N PHE A 394 2.26 13.83 -26.71
CA PHE A 394 1.74 12.48 -26.49
C PHE A 394 2.64 11.43 -27.13
N ASN A 395 3.25 10.58 -26.31
CA ASN A 395 4.09 9.50 -26.80
C ASN A 395 3.29 8.20 -26.98
N THR A 396 3.54 7.54 -28.11
CA THR A 396 3.26 6.11 -28.24
C THR A 396 4.39 5.31 -27.60
N GLY A 397 4.22 3.99 -27.56
CA GLY A 397 5.28 3.08 -27.15
C GLY A 397 6.64 3.34 -27.84
N ASP A 398 7.74 3.19 -27.08
CA ASP A 398 9.11 3.52 -27.48
C ASP A 398 9.93 2.29 -27.94
N GLY A 399 9.27 1.13 -28.01
CA GLY A 399 9.86 -0.15 -28.35
C GLY A 399 10.70 -0.77 -27.23
N LYS A 400 10.57 -0.29 -25.98
CA LYS A 400 11.27 -0.83 -24.81
C LYS A 400 10.30 -1.09 -23.67
N PHE A 401 10.65 -2.07 -22.85
CA PHE A 401 9.90 -2.34 -21.64
C PHE A 401 10.11 -1.24 -20.59
N ASN A 402 9.04 -0.54 -20.24
CA ASN A 402 9.00 0.45 -19.18
C ASN A 402 8.54 -0.21 -17.87
N GLY A 403 9.49 -0.82 -17.15
CA GLY A 403 9.23 -1.45 -15.85
C GLY A 403 10.50 -1.85 -15.11
N LEU A 404 10.32 -2.38 -13.90
CA LEU A 404 11.45 -2.83 -13.05
C LEU A 404 11.92 -4.23 -13.41
N LEU A 405 11.04 -5.05 -13.97
CA LEU A 405 11.29 -6.44 -14.33
C LEU A 405 11.96 -6.56 -15.71
N GLN A 406 13.09 -5.87 -15.95
CA GLN A 406 13.79 -5.88 -17.25
C GLN A 406 14.72 -7.10 -17.40
N GLY A 407 14.58 -7.83 -18.51
CA GLY A 407 15.49 -8.91 -18.91
C GLY A 407 16.81 -8.41 -19.48
N ALA A 408 17.78 -9.32 -19.64
CA ALA A 408 19.15 -8.99 -20.07
C ALA A 408 19.24 -8.37 -21.47
N ALA A 409 18.19 -8.54 -22.29
CA ALA A 409 18.08 -7.96 -23.63
C ALA A 409 17.82 -6.44 -23.64
N PHE A 410 17.44 -5.84 -22.50
CA PHE A 410 17.16 -4.42 -22.36
C PHE A 410 18.14 -3.76 -21.37
N LEU A 411 19.37 -3.52 -21.83
CA LEU A 411 20.39 -2.78 -21.08
C LEU A 411 20.07 -1.27 -21.12
N GLY A 412 19.18 -0.84 -20.23
CA GLY A 412 18.84 0.57 -19.96
C GLY A 412 18.63 0.80 -18.47
N VAL A 413 18.46 2.06 -18.05
CA VAL A 413 17.96 2.34 -16.70
C VAL A 413 16.46 2.03 -16.71
N PRO A 414 15.95 1.17 -15.80
CA PRO A 414 14.53 0.94 -15.64
C PRO A 414 13.76 2.25 -15.54
N ARG A 415 12.74 2.42 -16.37
CA ARG A 415 11.82 3.55 -16.34
C ARG A 415 10.45 3.04 -15.97
N THR A 416 9.80 3.71 -15.02
CA THR A 416 8.37 3.49 -14.79
C THR A 416 7.56 4.21 -15.86
N THR A 417 6.29 3.86 -15.95
CA THR A 417 5.29 4.55 -16.79
C THR A 417 4.01 4.79 -15.97
N HIS A 418 3.01 5.42 -16.58
CA HIS A 418 1.66 5.41 -16.03
C HIS A 418 0.94 4.13 -16.43
N VAL A 419 0.46 3.37 -15.45
CA VAL A 419 -0.66 2.44 -15.69
C VAL A 419 -1.96 3.21 -15.61
N PHE A 420 -2.90 2.95 -16.52
CA PHE A 420 -4.14 3.73 -16.55
C PHE A 420 -5.36 2.96 -17.06
N LYS A 421 -6.53 3.46 -16.68
CA LYS A 421 -7.82 2.94 -17.15
C LYS A 421 -8.88 4.04 -17.15
N ASN A 422 -9.65 4.07 -18.23
CA ASN A 422 -10.84 4.91 -18.36
C ASN A 422 -12.09 4.14 -17.94
N ILE A 423 -13.06 4.83 -17.32
CA ILE A 423 -14.42 4.33 -17.11
C ILE A 423 -15.43 5.37 -17.60
N GLU A 424 -16.39 4.92 -18.41
CA GLU A 424 -17.53 5.73 -18.86
C GLU A 424 -18.70 5.62 -17.88
N LEU A 425 -19.36 6.75 -17.62
CA LEU A 425 -20.57 6.84 -16.83
C LEU A 425 -21.61 7.75 -17.50
N VAL A 426 -22.86 7.60 -17.09
CA VAL A 426 -24.01 8.36 -17.56
C VAL A 426 -24.60 9.16 -16.39
N MET A 427 -24.68 10.48 -16.57
CA MET A 427 -25.61 11.34 -15.87
C MET A 427 -26.97 11.23 -16.55
N SER A 428 -27.86 10.40 -16.02
CA SER A 428 -29.24 10.31 -16.51
C SER A 428 -30.04 11.54 -16.05
N THR A 429 -30.95 12.03 -16.90
CA THR A 429 -31.93 13.04 -16.51
C THR A 429 -33.11 12.41 -15.75
N ASP A 430 -33.81 13.24 -14.98
CA ASP A 430 -34.98 12.82 -14.17
C ASP A 430 -36.15 12.41 -15.08
N ALA A 431 -36.42 13.21 -16.10
CA ALA A 431 -37.55 13.00 -17.01
C ALA A 431 -37.22 11.97 -18.09
N ALA A 432 -38.23 11.22 -18.51
CA ALA A 432 -38.10 10.21 -19.56
C ALA A 432 -38.68 10.70 -20.89
N ASN A 433 -38.07 10.29 -22.00
CA ASN A 433 -38.68 10.31 -23.32
C ASN A 433 -39.23 8.92 -23.63
N ILE A 434 -40.55 8.78 -23.71
CA ILE A 434 -41.25 7.52 -23.90
C ILE A 434 -41.90 7.51 -25.29
N THR A 435 -41.69 6.43 -26.03
CA THR A 435 -42.31 6.19 -27.34
C THR A 435 -42.91 4.80 -27.39
N ALA A 436 -43.99 4.62 -28.14
CA ALA A 436 -44.66 3.34 -28.32
C ALA A 436 -44.81 3.02 -29.81
N SER A 437 -44.59 1.76 -30.17
CA SER A 437 -44.76 1.24 -31.52
C SER A 437 -45.58 -0.07 -31.48
N PRO A 438 -46.77 -0.12 -32.08
CA PRO A 438 -47.48 1.01 -32.70
C PRO A 438 -47.89 2.07 -31.65
N ALA A 439 -48.10 3.31 -32.10
CA ALA A 439 -48.50 4.42 -31.23
C ALA A 439 -49.96 4.32 -30.74
N SER A 440 -50.75 3.44 -31.34
CA SER A 440 -52.12 3.09 -30.94
C SER A 440 -52.45 1.66 -31.36
N LEU A 441 -53.47 1.06 -30.75
CA LEU A 441 -53.98 -0.26 -31.11
C LEU A 441 -55.41 -0.18 -31.65
N ALA A 442 -55.65 -0.79 -32.82
CA ALA A 442 -56.96 -0.91 -33.46
C ALA A 442 -57.69 -2.24 -33.12
N GLY A 443 -57.24 -2.93 -32.08
CA GLY A 443 -57.63 -4.29 -31.72
C GLY A 443 -56.50 -5.00 -30.94
N PRO A 444 -56.67 -6.28 -30.58
CA PRO A 444 -55.63 -7.04 -29.89
C PRO A 444 -54.30 -7.01 -30.64
N GLY A 445 -53.20 -6.86 -29.90
CA GLY A 445 -51.88 -6.71 -30.50
C GLY A 445 -50.78 -6.46 -29.49
N ASN A 446 -49.55 -6.37 -30.00
CA ASN A 446 -48.36 -6.10 -29.22
C ASN A 446 -47.95 -4.63 -29.36
N VAL A 447 -47.41 -4.07 -28.28
CA VAL A 447 -46.82 -2.74 -28.24
C VAL A 447 -45.41 -2.85 -27.68
N THR A 448 -44.44 -2.34 -28.43
CA THR A 448 -43.09 -2.11 -27.97
C THR A 448 -42.97 -0.69 -27.45
N VAL A 449 -42.55 -0.55 -26.19
CA VAL A 449 -42.31 0.72 -25.53
C VAL A 449 -40.81 0.93 -25.48
N THR A 450 -40.34 2.06 -26.02
CA THR A 450 -38.96 2.52 -25.86
C THR A 450 -38.94 3.71 -24.92
N PHE A 451 -38.08 3.66 -23.91
CA PHE A 451 -37.90 4.72 -22.92
C PHE A 451 -36.41 5.03 -22.76
N ARG A 452 -36.09 6.31 -22.67
CA ARG A 452 -34.73 6.86 -22.51
C ARG A 452 -34.81 8.16 -21.74
N ASP A 453 -33.69 8.69 -21.28
CA ASP A 453 -33.66 10.00 -20.64
C ASP A 453 -33.81 11.15 -21.67
N LEU A 454 -33.83 12.38 -21.16
CA LEU A 454 -33.69 13.68 -21.84
C LEU A 454 -32.70 13.69 -23.01
N ASN A 455 -31.55 13.10 -22.75
CA ASN A 455 -30.34 13.19 -23.56
C ASN A 455 -30.19 12.01 -24.52
N GLY A 456 -31.06 11.02 -24.43
CA GLY A 456 -31.07 9.80 -25.25
C GLY A 456 -30.35 8.60 -24.63
N ASN A 457 -29.90 8.70 -23.38
CA ASN A 457 -29.25 7.63 -22.63
C ASN A 457 -30.27 6.73 -21.93
N THR A 458 -29.79 5.65 -21.32
CA THR A 458 -30.59 4.89 -20.35
C THR A 458 -31.10 5.82 -19.25
N MET A 459 -32.32 5.55 -18.76
CA MET A 459 -32.81 6.11 -17.49
C MET A 459 -31.88 5.71 -16.33
N ALA A 460 -31.97 6.42 -15.22
CA ALA A 460 -31.17 6.12 -14.04
C ALA A 460 -31.41 4.70 -13.51
N ALA A 461 -30.37 4.04 -13.01
CA ALA A 461 -30.45 2.70 -12.45
C ALA A 461 -31.49 2.66 -11.32
N GLY A 462 -32.33 1.62 -11.32
CA GLY A 462 -33.44 1.48 -10.38
C GLY A 462 -34.72 2.22 -10.79
N SER A 463 -34.71 3.03 -11.85
CA SER A 463 -35.95 3.61 -12.40
C SER A 463 -36.90 2.48 -12.83
N THR A 464 -38.21 2.69 -12.67
CA THR A 464 -39.21 1.65 -12.95
C THR A 464 -40.12 2.04 -14.11
N VAL A 465 -40.56 1.04 -14.87
CA VAL A 465 -41.56 1.18 -15.93
C VAL A 465 -42.74 0.29 -15.58
N VAL A 466 -43.94 0.87 -15.55
CA VAL A 466 -45.19 0.15 -15.24
C VAL A 466 -46.19 0.37 -16.37
N VAL A 467 -46.77 -0.72 -16.85
CA VAL A 467 -47.81 -0.74 -17.88
C VAL A 467 -49.16 -1.09 -17.23
N GLU A 468 -50.09 -0.15 -17.26
CA GLU A 468 -51.44 -0.30 -16.75
C GLU A 468 -52.43 -0.43 -17.92
N GLY A 469 -53.24 -1.49 -17.90
CA GLY A 469 -54.19 -1.77 -18.98
C GLY A 469 -55.38 -0.80 -19.01
N PRO A 470 -56.14 -0.76 -20.11
CA PRO A 470 -57.23 0.19 -20.31
C PRO A 470 -58.52 -0.13 -19.53
N GLY A 471 -58.49 -1.09 -18.60
CA GLY A 471 -59.68 -1.61 -17.90
C GLY A 471 -60.48 -2.66 -18.67
N PHE A 472 -59.99 -3.10 -19.83
CA PHE A 472 -60.53 -4.20 -20.64
C PHE A 472 -59.39 -4.94 -21.35
N GLY A 473 -59.67 -6.14 -21.86
CA GLY A 473 -58.65 -7.05 -22.38
C GLY A 473 -57.73 -7.61 -21.28
N THR A 474 -56.76 -8.43 -21.67
CA THR A 474 -55.76 -9.01 -20.75
C THR A 474 -54.36 -8.66 -21.22
N LEU A 475 -53.57 -8.05 -20.34
CA LEU A 475 -52.16 -7.78 -20.59
C LEU A 475 -51.32 -9.05 -20.46
N SER A 476 -50.29 -9.16 -21.30
CA SER A 476 -49.31 -10.26 -21.31
C SER A 476 -47.92 -9.71 -21.67
N GLY A 477 -46.87 -10.50 -21.48
CA GLY A 477 -45.50 -10.05 -21.70
C GLY A 477 -44.96 -9.21 -20.54
N ILE A 478 -44.11 -8.22 -20.84
CA ILE A 478 -43.42 -7.41 -19.82
C ILE A 478 -44.28 -6.19 -19.48
N THR A 479 -44.97 -6.24 -18.33
CA THR A 479 -45.79 -5.14 -17.83
C THR A 479 -45.13 -4.34 -16.70
N SER A 480 -43.99 -4.80 -16.20
CA SER A 480 -43.15 -4.10 -15.24
C SER A 480 -41.68 -4.33 -15.56
N TYR A 481 -40.86 -3.29 -15.43
CA TYR A 481 -39.42 -3.35 -15.70
C TYR A 481 -38.65 -2.42 -14.77
N THR A 482 -37.49 -2.88 -14.26
CA THR A 482 -36.56 -2.04 -13.50
C THR A 482 -35.28 -1.86 -14.30
N VAL A 483 -34.88 -0.61 -14.47
CA VAL A 483 -33.70 -0.23 -15.25
C VAL A 483 -32.43 -0.72 -14.56
N PRO A 484 -31.63 -1.60 -15.21
CA PRO A 484 -30.37 -2.07 -14.66
C PRO A 484 -29.29 -0.98 -14.73
N GLN A 485 -28.17 -1.23 -14.04
CA GLN A 485 -26.97 -0.43 -14.25
C GLN A 485 -26.39 -0.71 -15.63
N ASN A 486 -26.24 0.32 -16.47
CA ASN A 486 -25.66 0.21 -17.81
C ASN A 486 -25.29 1.60 -18.36
N ILE A 487 -24.47 1.63 -19.41
CA ILE A 487 -24.12 2.84 -20.17
C ILE A 487 -24.79 2.86 -21.56
N GLY A 488 -25.86 2.09 -21.76
CA GLY A 488 -26.55 1.96 -23.04
C GLY A 488 -27.40 3.17 -23.42
N PHE A 489 -27.96 3.13 -24.62
CA PHE A 489 -28.86 4.16 -25.16
C PHE A 489 -30.31 3.70 -25.08
N GLY A 490 -31.07 4.26 -24.14
CA GLY A 490 -32.46 3.88 -23.93
C GLY A 490 -32.66 2.37 -23.73
N GLN A 491 -33.90 1.97 -23.51
CA GLN A 491 -34.28 0.56 -23.38
C GLN A 491 -35.67 0.34 -23.96
N SER A 492 -35.99 -0.91 -24.30
CA SER A 492 -37.30 -1.26 -24.82
C SER A 492 -37.89 -2.50 -24.16
N ILE A 493 -39.20 -2.48 -23.91
CA ILE A 493 -39.98 -3.62 -23.45
C ILE A 493 -41.14 -3.88 -24.41
N THR A 494 -41.62 -5.10 -24.49
CA THR A 494 -42.81 -5.45 -25.30
C THR A 494 -43.85 -6.14 -24.45
N PHE A 495 -45.09 -5.70 -24.59
CA PHE A 495 -46.26 -6.33 -23.97
C PHE A 495 -47.36 -6.55 -25.02
N GLY A 496 -48.26 -7.47 -24.74
CA GLY A 496 -49.43 -7.76 -25.58
C GLY A 496 -50.73 -7.43 -24.85
N LEU A 497 -51.74 -6.95 -25.58
CA LEU A 497 -53.11 -6.80 -25.10
C LEU A 497 -54.01 -7.76 -25.89
N ALA A 498 -54.58 -8.76 -25.22
CA ALA A 498 -55.50 -9.73 -25.80
C ALA A 498 -56.97 -9.36 -25.54
N ALA A 499 -57.87 -9.78 -26.44
CA ALA A 499 -59.32 -9.71 -26.21
C ALA A 499 -59.80 -10.83 -25.27
N GLY A 500 -60.94 -10.60 -24.64
CA GLY A 500 -61.70 -11.63 -23.92
C GLY A 500 -62.40 -12.62 -24.86
N SER A 501 -63.12 -13.59 -24.29
CA SER A 501 -63.80 -14.66 -25.05
C SER A 501 -65.01 -14.18 -25.87
N SER A 502 -65.58 -13.01 -25.54
CA SER A 502 -66.71 -12.40 -26.24
C SER A 502 -66.42 -10.92 -26.51
N PRO A 503 -65.62 -10.59 -27.55
CA PRO A 503 -65.14 -9.24 -27.77
C PRO A 503 -66.26 -8.25 -28.09
N THR A 504 -66.23 -7.08 -27.46
CA THR A 504 -67.17 -5.97 -27.72
C THR A 504 -66.40 -4.70 -28.09
N PRO A 505 -66.99 -3.75 -28.84
CA PRO A 505 -66.33 -2.47 -29.13
C PRO A 505 -65.99 -1.73 -27.82
N ARG A 506 -64.70 -1.46 -27.61
CA ARG A 506 -64.18 -0.72 -26.45
C ARG A 506 -63.23 0.39 -26.91
N THR A 507 -63.08 1.42 -26.07
CA THR A 507 -62.07 2.47 -26.24
C THR A 507 -61.51 2.84 -24.88
N GLY A 508 -60.19 3.02 -24.80
CA GLY A 508 -59.46 3.37 -23.59
C GLY A 508 -58.00 3.65 -23.89
N ASN A 509 -57.19 3.81 -22.84
CA ASN A 509 -55.76 4.04 -22.97
C ASN A 509 -55.00 3.02 -22.15
N ILE A 510 -53.94 2.45 -22.72
CA ILE A 510 -52.90 1.82 -21.92
C ILE A 510 -52.04 2.96 -21.35
N LYS A 511 -51.81 2.95 -20.05
CA LYS A 511 -50.99 3.95 -19.37
C LYS A 511 -49.62 3.36 -19.07
N ILE A 512 -48.59 3.97 -19.64
CA ILE A 512 -47.19 3.63 -19.41
C ILE A 512 -46.62 4.70 -18.49
N THR A 513 -46.12 4.31 -17.33
CA THR A 513 -45.50 5.21 -16.36
C THR A 513 -44.03 4.84 -16.19
N VAL A 514 -43.12 5.75 -16.52
CA VAL A 514 -41.70 5.65 -16.15
C VAL A 514 -41.47 6.51 -14.92
N THR A 515 -40.99 5.91 -13.83
CA THR A 515 -40.67 6.61 -12.57
C THR A 515 -39.16 6.61 -12.38
N SER A 516 -38.56 7.79 -12.27
CA SER A 516 -37.12 7.94 -12.03
C SER A 516 -36.70 7.48 -10.63
N ASN A 517 -35.42 7.15 -10.46
CA ASN A 517 -34.85 6.74 -9.17
C ASN A 517 -33.51 7.44 -8.93
N PRO A 518 -33.29 8.02 -7.73
CA PRO A 518 -34.17 8.03 -6.55
C PRO A 518 -35.22 9.14 -6.49
N GLY A 519 -35.24 10.09 -7.42
CA GLY A 519 -36.06 11.30 -7.40
C GLY A 519 -37.57 11.08 -7.54
N GLY A 520 -37.99 9.96 -8.12
CA GLY A 520 -39.40 9.56 -8.18
C GLY A 520 -40.25 10.36 -9.19
N LEU A 521 -39.62 11.08 -10.12
CA LEU A 521 -40.34 11.83 -11.15
C LEU A 521 -41.06 10.86 -12.10
N GLN A 522 -42.36 11.06 -12.28
CA GLN A 522 -43.17 10.22 -13.18
C GLN A 522 -43.34 10.89 -14.53
N THR A 523 -42.96 10.19 -15.60
CA THR A 523 -43.32 10.53 -16.97
C THR A 523 -44.32 9.52 -17.50
N ILE A 524 -45.41 10.00 -18.10
CA ILE A 524 -46.54 9.16 -18.51
C ILE A 524 -46.74 9.27 -20.03
N LEU A 525 -46.88 8.11 -20.68
CA LEU A 525 -47.37 7.98 -22.05
C LEU A 525 -48.71 7.24 -22.04
N LEU A 526 -49.70 7.79 -22.76
CA LEU A 526 -50.97 7.12 -23.01
C LEU A 526 -50.99 6.58 -24.43
N VAL A 527 -51.19 5.27 -24.57
CA VAL A 527 -51.33 4.59 -25.87
C VAL A 527 -52.83 4.35 -26.11
N PRO A 528 -53.45 5.03 -27.09
CA PRO A 528 -54.87 4.86 -27.38
C PRO A 528 -55.18 3.45 -27.89
N VAL A 529 -56.28 2.89 -27.42
CA VAL A 529 -56.79 1.58 -27.83
C VAL A 529 -58.25 1.71 -28.23
N THR A 530 -58.58 1.31 -29.46
CA THR A 530 -59.96 1.26 -29.97
C THR A 530 -60.14 -0.01 -30.79
N GLY A 531 -61.06 -0.89 -30.41
CA GLY A 531 -61.29 -2.13 -31.14
C GLY A 531 -62.24 -3.08 -30.40
N ASN A 532 -62.38 -4.30 -30.92
CA ASN A 532 -63.16 -5.34 -30.26
C ASN A 532 -62.27 -6.08 -29.25
N PHE A 533 -62.59 -5.94 -27.96
CA PHE A 533 -61.84 -6.54 -26.83
C PHE A 533 -62.74 -7.28 -25.86
#